data_AF-A0A421NUI9-F1
#
_entry.id   AF-A0A421NUI9-F1
#
_cell.length_a   1.000
_cell.length_b   1.000
_cell.length_c   1.000
_cell.angle_alpha   90.00
_cell.angle_beta   90.00
_cell.angle_gamma   90.00
#
_symmetry.space_group_name_H-M   'P 1'
#
loop_
_entity.id
_entity.type
_entity.pdbx_description
1 polymer ?
#
loop_
_entity_poly.entity_id
_entity_poly.type
_entity_poly.pdbx_seq_one_letter_code
_entity_poly.pdbx_strand_id
1 'polypeptide(L)' 'MFLGGFVFWSGGPRYLLYFMSGIIGFRELHNMAIGTTGQIQIPITTIENLTIKIPSLEEQEKIIKSLDVEYELIKNQKK' A
#
# COMPACT_ATOMS: atom_id res chain seq x y z
N MET A 1 7.23 12.98 -30.49
CA MET A 1 6.36 14.09 -30.02
C MET A 1 5.71 13.62 -28.74
N PHE A 2 6.18 14.11 -27.59
CA PHE A 2 5.72 13.71 -26.26
C PHE A 2 4.57 14.62 -25.83
N LEU A 3 3.34 14.11 -25.74
CA LEU A 3 2.27 14.66 -24.90
C LEU A 3 1.27 13.54 -24.56
N GLY A 4 1.76 12.50 -23.88
CA GLY A 4 0.90 11.52 -23.22
C GLY A 4 1.02 11.75 -21.73
N GLY A 5 0.22 12.67 -21.19
CA GLY A 5 0.10 12.84 -19.74
C GLY A 5 -0.17 11.47 -19.14
N PHE A 6 0.72 11.02 -18.26
CA PHE A 6 0.48 9.88 -17.39
C PHE A 6 -0.80 10.20 -16.60
N VAL A 7 -1.94 9.79 -17.13
CA VAL A 7 -3.13 9.57 -16.32
C VAL A 7 -2.73 8.39 -15.45
N PHE A 8 -2.09 8.66 -14.32
CA PHE A 8 -2.02 7.69 -13.24
C PHE A 8 -3.46 7.26 -13.01
N TRP A 9 -3.78 6.06 -13.46
CA TRP A 9 -5.03 5.38 -13.20
C TRP A 9 -5.32 5.52 -11.70
N SER A 10 -6.27 6.40 -11.37
CA SER A 10 -6.19 7.27 -10.18
C SER A 10 -6.34 6.57 -8.84
N GLY A 11 -6.78 5.31 -8.81
CA GLY A 11 -7.04 4.55 -7.58
C GLY A 11 -6.04 3.42 -7.28
N GLY A 12 -5.61 2.66 -8.29
CA GLY A 12 -4.86 1.42 -8.08
C GLY A 12 -3.55 1.55 -7.31
N PRO A 13 -2.63 2.46 -7.70
CA PRO A 13 -1.35 2.63 -7.00
C PRO A 13 -1.51 3.13 -5.56
N ARG A 14 -2.51 3.99 -5.30
CA ARG A 14 -2.77 4.53 -3.97
C ARG A 14 -3.39 3.48 -3.04
N TYR A 15 -4.33 2.70 -3.57
CA TYR A 15 -4.91 1.58 -2.83
C TYR A 15 -3.82 0.58 -2.43
N LEU A 16 -2.97 0.20 -3.39
CA LEU A 16 -1.86 -0.72 -3.13
C LEU A 16 -0.91 -0.19 -2.06
N LEU A 17 -0.55 1.10 -2.13
CA LEU A 17 0.29 1.74 -1.12
C LEU A 17 -0.34 1.64 0.28
N TYR A 18 -1.61 2.02 0.43
CA TYR A 18 -2.32 1.93 1.71
C TYR A 18 -2.48 0.49 2.19
N PHE A 19 -2.76 -0.43 1.28
CA PHE A 19 -2.89 -1.85 1.57
C PHE A 19 -1.56 -2.44 2.08
N MET A 20 -0.44 -2.08 1.45
CA MET A 20 0.90 -2.50 1.85
C MET A 20 1.36 -1.84 3.15
N SER A 21 1.01 -0.58 3.39
CA SER A 21 1.36 0.11 4.64
C SER A 21 0.50 -0.33 5.82
N GLY A 22 -0.76 -0.72 5.57
CA GLY A 22 -1.76 -0.97 6.61
C GLY A 22 -2.07 -2.46 6.86
N ILE A 23 -2.50 -3.20 5.84
CA ILE A 23 -3.10 -4.55 6.00
C ILE A 23 -2.06 -5.66 5.96
N ILE A 24 -1.19 -5.67 4.95
CA ILE A 24 0.02 -6.51 4.95
C ILE A 24 1.11 -5.88 5.81
N GLY A 25 0.87 -4.62 6.22
CA GLY A 25 1.74 -3.71 6.97
C GLY A 25 2.83 -4.44 7.72
N PHE A 26 4.07 -4.13 7.36
CA PHE A 26 5.38 -4.53 7.91
C PHE A 26 5.47 -5.81 8.76
N ARG A 27 4.59 -6.05 9.71
CA ARG A 27 4.41 -7.29 10.49
C ARG A 27 4.24 -8.53 9.63
N GLU A 28 3.35 -8.56 8.64
CA GLU A 28 3.19 -9.77 7.82
C GLU A 28 4.40 -9.95 6.89
N LEU A 29 4.94 -8.86 6.34
CA LEU A 29 6.21 -8.88 5.61
C LEU A 29 7.39 -9.33 6.47
N HIS A 30 7.42 -8.95 7.75
CA HIS A 30 8.42 -9.35 8.73
C HIS A 30 8.29 -10.83 9.09
N ASN A 31 7.07 -11.35 9.19
CA ASN A 31 6.82 -12.79 9.40
C ASN A 31 7.24 -13.62 8.18
N MET A 32 7.17 -13.04 6.98
CA MET A 32 7.64 -13.66 5.73
C MET A 32 9.12 -13.40 5.44
N ALA A 33 9.77 -12.56 6.24
CA ALA A 33 11.16 -12.23 6.08
C ALA A 33 12.06 -13.30 6.70
N ILE A 34 13.21 -13.51 6.07
CA ILE A 34 14.18 -14.53 6.47
C ILE A 34 15.40 -13.82 7.04
N GLY A 35 15.95 -14.37 8.14
CA GLY A 35 17.18 -13.88 8.76
C GLY A 35 17.15 -13.90 10.29
N THR A 36 18.26 -13.53 10.91
CA THR A 36 18.37 -13.37 12.36
C THR A 36 18.16 -11.91 12.76
N THR A 37 17.88 -11.67 14.04
CA THR A 37 17.61 -10.35 14.63
C THR A 37 18.74 -9.37 14.31
N GLY A 38 18.58 -8.55 13.27
CA GLY A 38 19.58 -7.58 12.79
C GLY A 38 19.85 -7.61 11.28
N GLN A 39 19.51 -8.70 10.59
CA GLN A 39 19.58 -8.81 9.12
C GLN A 39 18.34 -9.50 8.59
N ILE A 40 17.25 -8.74 8.53
CA ILE A 40 15.97 -9.22 8.01
C ILE A 40 15.89 -8.85 6.53
N GLN A 41 15.76 -9.86 5.67
CA GLN A 41 15.61 -9.68 4.23
C GLN A 41 14.33 -10.33 3.76
N ILE A 42 13.65 -9.69 2.81
CA ILE A 42 12.49 -10.27 2.13
C ILE A 42 12.94 -10.69 0.74
N PRO A 43 12.96 -12.00 0.43
CA PRO A 43 13.28 -12.46 -0.90
C PRO A 43 12.31 -11.86 -1.93
N ILE A 44 12.82 -11.54 -3.13
CA ILE A 44 11.99 -11.02 -4.23
C ILE A 44 10.86 -12.01 -4.56
N THR A 45 11.16 -13.32 -4.54
CA THR A 45 10.18 -14.38 -4.75
C THR A 45 9.04 -14.36 -3.74
N THR A 46 9.27 -13.90 -2.51
CA THR A 46 8.23 -13.74 -1.50
C THR A 46 7.28 -12.60 -1.87
N ILE A 47 7.80 -11.50 -2.40
CA ILE A 47 6.99 -10.37 -2.88
C ILE A 47 6.20 -10.75 -4.14
N GLU A 48 6.82 -11.49 -5.06
CA GLU A 48 6.16 -11.95 -6.30
C GLU A 48 4.99 -12.90 -6.03
N ASN A 49 5.08 -13.71 -4.98
CA ASN A 49 4.04 -14.67 -4.59
C ASN A 49 2.99 -14.08 -3.63
N LEU A 50 3.08 -12.78 -3.32
CA LEU A 50 2.16 -12.12 -2.41
C LEU A 50 0.75 -12.10 -3.01
N THR A 51 -0.18 -12.82 -2.41
CA THR A 51 -1.57 -12.86 -2.87
C THR A 51 -2.34 -11.68 -2.28
N ILE A 52 -2.70 -10.72 -3.13
CA ILE A 52 -3.49 -9.54 -2.74
C ILE A 52 -4.93 -9.72 -3.25
N LYS A 53 -5.91 -9.63 -2.35
CA LYS A 53 -7.31 -9.52 -2.75
C LYS A 53 -7.58 -8.08 -3.17
N ILE A 54 -7.69 -7.86 -4.47
CA ILE A 54 -7.98 -6.53 -5.05
C ILE A 54 -9.49 -6.39 -5.21
N PRO A 55 -10.16 -5.48 -4.47
CA PRO A 55 -11.60 -5.24 -4.63
C PRO A 55 -11.88 -4.43 -5.90
N SER A 56 -13.16 -4.18 -6.21
CA SER A 56 -13.54 -3.39 -7.38
C SER A 56 -13.00 -1.95 -7.31
N LEU A 57 -12.85 -1.26 -8.45
CA LEU A 57 -12.30 0.11 -8.46
C LEU A 57 -13.13 1.09 -7.63
N GLU A 58 -14.45 0.95 -7.66
CA GLU A 58 -15.36 1.76 -6.86
C GLU A 58 -15.12 1.54 -5.35
N GLU A 59 -14.90 0.29 -4.93
CA GLU A 59 -14.57 -0.02 -3.53
C GLU A 59 -13.18 0.49 -3.15
N GLN A 60 -12.19 0.39 -4.04
CA GLN A 60 -10.85 0.94 -3.81
C GLN A 60 -10.91 2.45 -3.55
N GLU A 61 -11.68 3.20 -4.34
CA GLU A 61 -11.86 4.64 -4.17
C GLU A 61 -12.57 4.99 -2.85
N LYS A 62 -13.60 4.22 -2.46
CA LYS A 62 -14.29 4.39 -1.17
C LYS A 62 -13.34 4.19 0.02
N ILE A 63 -12.49 3.17 -0.06
CA ILE A 63 -11.49 2.87 0.98
C ILE A 63 -10.46 4.00 1.06
N ILE A 64 -9.88 4.40 -0.09
CA ILE A 64 -8.91 5.50 -0.16
C ILE A 64 -9.49 6.78 0.45
N LYS A 65 -10.71 7.16 0.06
CA LYS A 65 -11.35 8.38 0.53
C LYS A 65 -11.54 8.39 2.05
N SER A 66 -11.90 7.25 2.64
CA SER A 66 -12.05 7.12 4.09
C SER A 66 -10.70 7.29 4.81
N LEU A 67 -9.63 6.69 4.26
CA LEU A 67 -8.28 6.79 4.82
C LEU A 67 -7.71 8.21 4.70
N ASP A 68 -7.94 8.90 3.59
CA ASP A 68 -7.47 10.28 3.37
C ASP A 68 -8.10 11.26 4.38
N VAL A 69 -9.39 11.08 4.69
CA VAL A 69 -10.09 11.91 5.70
C VAL A 69 -9.46 11.71 7.08
N GLU A 70 -9.25 10.46 7.50
CA GLU A 70 -8.65 10.15 8.79
C GLU A 70 -7.22 10.71 8.90
N TYR A 71 -6.43 10.57 7.83
CA TYR A 71 -5.07 11.11 7.78
C TYR A 71 -5.04 12.64 7.96
N GLU A 72 -5.92 13.38 7.30
CA GLU A 72 -5.98 14.84 7.44
C GLU A 72 -6.44 15.26 8.85
N LEU A 73 -7.32 14.50 9.51
CA LEU A 73 -7.68 14.75 10.92
C LEU A 73 -6.46 14.61 11.83
N ILE A 74 -5.71 13.51 11.71
CA ILE A 74 -4.51 13.26 12.52
C ILE A 74 -3.44 14.34 12.26
N LYS A 75 -3.25 14.72 11.00
CA LYS A 75 -2.28 15.74 10.60
C LYS A 75 -2.62 17.11 11.20
N ASN A 76 -3.90 17.47 11.27
CA ASN A 76 -4.35 18.73 11.85
C ASN A 76 -4.31 18.75 13.39
N GLN A 77 -4.37 17.58 14.05
CA GLN A 77 -4.18 17.47 15.50
C GLN A 77 -2.71 17.64 15.94
N LYS A 78 -1.75 17.44 15.04
CA LYS A 78 -0.30 17.59 15.32
C LYS A 78 0.23 19.00 15.03
N LYS A 79 -0.66 19.98 14.86
CA LYS A 79 -0.36 21.38 14.54
C LYS A 79 -0.73 22.28 15.71
#